data_AF-A0A7S3SZ13-F1
#
_entry.id   AF-A0A7S3SZ13-F1
#
_cell.length_a   1.000
_cell.length_b   1.000
_cell.length_c   1.000
_cell.angle_alpha   90.00
_cell.angle_beta   90.00
_cell.angle_gamma   90.00
#
_symmetry.space_group_name_H-M   'P 1'
#
loop_
_entity.id
_entity.type
_entity.pdbx_description
1 polymer ?
#
loop_
_entity_poly.entity_id
_entity_poly.type
_entity_poly.pdbx_seq_one_letter_code
_entity_poly.pdbx_strand_id
1 'polypeptide(L)'
;RIMLNSLLGSISSLFWSIIMLALIFYIFGLVFVQGVANFLIKEGATHETVGEYDELLAHFGQVERAVFSLYMACTGGNNWIVFYDALQPMGLMYTCLLIFFIAFSQIALLNILTAIFVQRAIKLAEPDRETQAMEEQALEIAQYEE
;
A
#
# COMPACT_ATOMS: atom_id res chain seq x y z
N ARG A 1 16.33 16.19 17.37
CA ARG A 1 15.27 16.22 18.42
C ARG A 1 13.97 16.76 17.86
N ILE A 2 13.94 17.95 17.24
CA ILE A 2 12.74 18.52 16.58
C ILE A 2 12.19 17.58 15.49
N MET A 3 13.02 17.14 14.52
CA MET A 3 12.58 16.18 13.49
C MET A 3 12.00 14.86 14.05
N LEU A 4 12.50 14.40 15.19
CA LEU A 4 12.08 13.13 15.81
C LEU A 4 10.73 13.30 16.53
N ASN A 5 10.50 14.43 17.20
CA ASN A 5 9.20 14.79 17.78
C ASN A 5 8.15 15.03 16.68
N SER A 6 8.52 15.66 15.56
CA SER A 6 7.63 15.83 14.39
C SER A 6 7.27 14.51 13.72
N LEU A 7 8.22 13.55 13.68
CA LEU A 7 7.99 12.17 13.23
C LEU A 7 6.99 11.46 14.13
N LEU A 8 7.22 11.48 15.45
CA LEU A 8 6.35 10.84 16.45
C LEU A 8 4.91 11.39 16.38
N GLY A 9 4.73 12.69 16.16
CA GLY A 9 3.41 13.30 15.96
C GLY A 9 2.68 12.83 14.69
N SER A 10 3.43 12.41 13.66
CA SER A 10 2.88 11.96 12.37
C SER A 10 2.63 10.45 12.30
N ILE A 11 3.18 9.66 13.25
CA ILE A 11 3.02 8.20 13.29
C ILE A 11 1.55 7.78 13.37
N SER A 12 0.72 8.50 14.13
CA SER A 12 -0.71 8.16 14.24
C SER A 12 -1.41 8.23 12.88
N SER A 13 -1.08 9.21 12.04
CA SER A 13 -1.63 9.28 10.68
C SER A 13 -1.02 8.26 9.72
N LEU A 14 0.28 7.98 9.86
CA LEU A 14 0.96 6.91 9.10
C LEU A 14 0.34 5.55 9.40
N PHE A 15 0.01 5.30 10.65
CA PHE A 15 -0.60 4.05 11.10
C PHE A 15 -1.95 3.80 10.42
N TRP A 16 -2.84 4.80 10.39
CA TRP A 16 -4.13 4.68 9.69
C TRP A 16 -3.98 4.50 8.18
N SER A 17 -3.00 5.19 7.58
CA SER A 17 -2.66 5.02 6.17
C SER A 17 -2.17 3.61 5.84
N ILE A 18 -1.32 3.03 6.69
CA ILE A 18 -0.85 1.64 6.55
C ILE A 18 -2.03 0.66 6.71
N ILE A 19 -2.94 0.89 7.66
CA ILE A 19 -4.14 0.07 7.81
C ILE A 19 -4.98 0.10 6.54
N MET A 20 -5.23 1.29 5.95
CA MET A 20 -5.95 1.38 4.69
C MET A 20 -5.26 0.62 3.56
N LEU A 21 -3.93 0.72 3.45
CA LEU A 21 -3.16 -0.04 2.47
C LEU A 21 -3.30 -1.56 2.69
N ALA A 22 -3.19 -2.02 3.94
CA ALA A 22 -3.34 -3.42 4.31
C ALA A 22 -4.75 -3.95 3.98
N LEU A 23 -5.80 -3.15 4.20
CA LEU A 23 -7.17 -3.50 3.82
C LEU A 23 -7.33 -3.68 2.31
N ILE A 24 -6.72 -2.80 1.51
CA ILE A 24 -6.77 -2.95 0.05
C ILE A 24 -6.07 -4.25 -0.38
N PHE A 25 -4.90 -4.53 0.20
CA PHE A 25 -4.16 -5.75 -0.13
C PHE A 25 -4.94 -6.99 0.29
N TYR A 26 -5.63 -6.93 1.44
CA TYR A 26 -6.53 -7.97 1.90
C TYR A 26 -7.70 -8.22 0.94
N ILE A 27 -8.34 -7.16 0.42
CA ILE A 27 -9.44 -7.29 -0.55
C ILE A 27 -8.97 -7.99 -1.83
N PHE A 28 -7.85 -7.54 -2.42
CA PHE A 28 -7.31 -8.20 -3.61
C PHE A 28 -6.85 -9.63 -3.31
N GLY A 29 -6.20 -9.85 -2.16
CA GLY A 29 -5.78 -11.18 -1.72
C GLY A 29 -6.95 -12.15 -1.60
N LEU A 30 -8.07 -11.71 -1.01
CA LEU A 30 -9.31 -12.48 -0.96
C LEU A 30 -9.85 -12.85 -2.34
N VAL A 31 -9.85 -11.90 -3.28
CA VAL A 31 -10.32 -12.15 -4.65
C VAL A 31 -9.48 -13.24 -5.32
N PHE A 32 -8.15 -13.21 -5.17
CA PHE A 32 -7.28 -14.25 -5.71
C PHE A 32 -7.52 -15.61 -5.04
N VAL A 33 -7.56 -15.67 -3.70
CA VAL A 33 -7.79 -16.93 -2.96
C VAL A 33 -9.14 -17.54 -3.32
N GLN A 34 -10.19 -16.73 -3.40
CA GLN A 34 -11.51 -17.20 -3.82
C GLN A 34 -11.48 -17.68 -5.29
N GLY A 35 -10.73 -17.00 -6.15
CA GLY A 35 -10.48 -17.44 -7.52
C GLY A 35 -9.80 -18.81 -7.56
N VAL A 36 -8.76 -19.02 -6.75
CA VAL A 36 -8.02 -20.29 -6.65
C VAL A 36 -8.94 -21.40 -6.18
N ALA A 37 -9.72 -21.16 -5.12
CA ALA A 37 -10.67 -22.14 -4.61
C ALA A 37 -11.68 -22.56 -5.69
N ASN A 38 -12.24 -21.58 -6.42
CA ASN A 38 -13.19 -21.85 -7.51
C ASN A 38 -12.53 -22.61 -8.69
N PHE A 39 -11.30 -22.25 -9.03
CA PHE A 39 -10.52 -22.89 -10.09
C PHE A 39 -10.27 -24.37 -9.77
N LEU A 40 -9.79 -24.67 -8.55
CA LEU A 40 -9.52 -26.05 -8.11
C LEU A 40 -10.79 -26.92 -8.06
N ILE A 41 -11.92 -26.34 -7.64
CA ILE A 41 -13.22 -27.04 -7.65
C ILE A 41 -13.63 -27.37 -9.09
N LYS A 42 -13.43 -26.45 -10.04
CA LYS A 42 -13.85 -26.64 -11.44
C LYS A 42 -13.01 -27.68 -12.18
N GLU A 43 -11.70 -27.70 -11.94
CA GLU A 43 -10.78 -28.70 -12.52
C GLU A 43 -10.92 -30.09 -11.87
N GLY A 44 -11.71 -30.22 -10.80
CA GLY A 44 -11.87 -31.48 -10.10
C GLY A 44 -10.57 -31.97 -9.45
N ALA A 45 -9.74 -31.03 -8.98
CA ALA A 45 -8.41 -31.31 -8.46
C ALA A 45 -8.47 -32.38 -7.35
N THR A 46 -7.77 -33.50 -7.58
CA THR A 46 -7.60 -34.58 -6.60
C THR A 46 -6.21 -34.48 -5.97
N HIS A 47 -5.96 -35.18 -4.86
CA HIS A 47 -4.65 -35.16 -4.20
C HIS A 47 -3.45 -35.49 -5.14
N GLU A 48 -3.68 -36.18 -6.26
CA GLU A 48 -2.64 -36.48 -7.25
C GLU A 48 -2.30 -35.32 -8.19
N THR A 49 -3.24 -34.39 -8.45
CA THR A 49 -3.04 -33.23 -9.34
C THR A 49 -2.68 -31.94 -8.59
N VAL A 50 -2.71 -31.96 -7.24
CA VAL A 50 -2.36 -30.79 -6.41
C VAL A 50 -0.93 -30.31 -6.69
N GLY A 51 0.00 -31.23 -6.97
CA GLY A 51 1.39 -30.91 -7.29
C GLY A 51 1.57 -30.05 -8.55
N GLU A 52 0.60 -30.05 -9.47
CA GLU A 52 0.63 -29.20 -10.66
C GLU A 52 0.36 -27.71 -10.33
N TYR A 53 -0.22 -27.44 -9.15
CA TYR A 53 -0.59 -26.11 -8.69
C TYR A 53 0.13 -25.70 -7.40
N ASP A 54 1.26 -26.33 -7.08
CA ASP A 54 2.02 -26.06 -5.86
C ASP A 54 2.45 -24.60 -5.75
N GLU A 55 2.92 -23.99 -6.84
CA GLU A 55 3.29 -22.56 -6.87
C GLU A 55 2.07 -21.64 -6.67
N LEU A 56 0.95 -21.98 -7.30
CA LEU A 56 -0.31 -21.25 -7.14
C LEU A 56 -0.78 -21.30 -5.69
N LEU A 57 -0.74 -22.47 -5.05
CA LEU A 57 -1.13 -22.68 -3.66
C LEU A 57 -0.12 -22.08 -2.67
N ALA A 58 1.17 -22.06 -3.01
CA ALA A 58 2.21 -21.43 -2.20
C ALA A 58 1.97 -19.92 -2.07
N HIS A 59 1.54 -19.27 -3.16
CA HIS A 59 1.33 -17.82 -3.19
C HIS A 59 -0.10 -17.39 -2.87
N PHE A 60 -1.11 -18.13 -3.36
CA PHE A 60 -2.52 -17.72 -3.34
C PHE A 60 -3.45 -18.78 -2.73
N GLY A 61 -2.91 -19.80 -2.05
CA GLY A 61 -3.72 -20.83 -1.39
C GLY A 61 -4.32 -20.39 -0.04
N GLN A 62 -3.76 -19.35 0.60
CA GLN A 62 -4.24 -18.79 1.86
C GLN A 62 -4.22 -17.26 1.80
N VAL A 63 -5.12 -16.62 2.53
CA VAL A 63 -5.31 -15.16 2.46
C VAL A 63 -4.08 -14.42 2.94
N GLU A 64 -3.44 -14.85 4.04
CA GLU A 64 -2.21 -14.20 4.50
C GLU A 64 -1.07 -14.31 3.48
N ARG A 65 -0.95 -15.47 2.81
CA ARG A 65 0.05 -15.69 1.75
C ARG A 65 -0.23 -14.85 0.52
N ALA A 66 -1.49 -14.71 0.13
CA ALA A 66 -1.89 -13.86 -0.99
C ALA A 66 -1.56 -12.39 -0.70
N VAL A 67 -1.93 -11.89 0.49
CA VAL A 67 -1.58 -10.53 0.92
C VAL A 67 -0.07 -10.31 0.92
N PHE A 68 0.70 -11.27 1.43
CA PHE A 68 2.17 -11.18 1.45
C PHE A 68 2.77 -11.22 0.04
N SER A 69 2.25 -12.06 -0.86
CA SER A 69 2.66 -12.13 -2.27
C SER A 69 2.39 -10.81 -3.01
N LEU A 70 1.21 -10.23 -2.81
CA LEU A 70 0.85 -8.92 -3.35
C LEU A 70 1.75 -7.81 -2.80
N TYR A 71 2.09 -7.87 -1.51
CA TYR A 71 3.03 -6.94 -0.90
C TYR A 71 4.43 -7.06 -1.50
N MET A 72 4.96 -8.27 -1.65
CA MET A 72 6.24 -8.52 -2.31
C MET A 72 6.25 -8.02 -3.75
N ALA A 73 5.19 -8.30 -4.52
CA ALA A 73 5.05 -7.84 -5.90
C ALA A 73 5.02 -6.30 -6.00
N CYS A 74 4.30 -5.64 -5.09
CA CYS A 74 4.16 -4.18 -5.08
C CYS A 74 5.45 -3.47 -4.66
N THR A 75 6.16 -4.00 -3.66
CA THR A 75 7.32 -3.35 -3.03
C THR A 75 8.66 -3.76 -3.63
N GLY A 76 8.67 -4.73 -4.55
CA GLY A 76 9.90 -5.26 -5.14
C GLY A 76 10.62 -6.29 -4.26
N GLY A 77 9.92 -6.90 -3.30
CA GLY A 77 10.45 -7.99 -2.48
C GLY A 77 10.72 -9.28 -3.28
N ASN A 78 10.00 -9.47 -4.38
CA ASN A 78 10.32 -10.47 -5.41
C ASN A 78 9.85 -9.96 -6.78
N ASN A 79 10.34 -10.57 -7.86
CA ASN A 79 9.89 -10.24 -9.21
C ASN A 79 8.41 -10.59 -9.38
N TRP A 80 7.61 -9.63 -9.83
CA TRP A 80 6.18 -9.81 -10.03
C TRP A 80 5.85 -10.93 -11.04
N ILE A 81 6.80 -11.26 -11.93
CA ILE A 81 6.66 -12.34 -12.91
C ILE A 81 6.41 -13.70 -12.23
N VAL A 82 6.99 -13.94 -11.06
CA VAL A 82 6.82 -15.20 -10.32
C VAL A 82 5.35 -15.40 -9.94
N PHE A 83 4.69 -14.34 -9.48
CA PHE A 83 3.27 -14.39 -9.12
C PHE A 83 2.36 -14.40 -10.36
N TYR A 84 2.80 -13.79 -11.46
CA TYR A 84 2.11 -13.82 -12.74
C TYR A 84 2.09 -15.24 -13.33
N ASP A 85 3.24 -15.91 -13.32
CA ASP A 85 3.40 -17.28 -13.82
C ASP A 85 2.59 -18.25 -12.97
N ALA A 86 2.60 -18.08 -11.64
CA ALA A 86 1.76 -18.87 -10.73
C ALA A 86 0.25 -18.73 -11.04
N LEU A 87 -0.22 -17.56 -11.49
CA LEU A 87 -1.63 -17.29 -11.81
C LEU A 87 -2.01 -17.66 -13.25
N GLN A 88 -1.06 -17.91 -14.15
CA GLN A 88 -1.34 -18.23 -15.56
C GLN A 88 -2.37 -19.36 -15.77
N PRO A 89 -2.33 -20.48 -15.01
CA PRO A 89 -3.30 -21.56 -15.19
C PRO A 89 -4.76 -21.13 -14.96
N MET A 90 -4.98 -20.09 -14.14
CA MET A 90 -6.33 -19.56 -13.86
C MET A 90 -6.90 -18.72 -15.01
N GLY A 91 -6.07 -18.38 -16.01
CA GLY A 91 -6.44 -17.63 -17.20
C GLY A 91 -6.22 -16.13 -17.12
N LEU A 92 -6.46 -15.46 -18.26
CA LEU A 92 -6.11 -14.05 -18.49
C LEU A 92 -6.77 -13.07 -17.52
N MET A 93 -7.97 -13.38 -17.03
CA MET A 93 -8.68 -12.49 -16.10
C MET A 93 -7.87 -12.23 -14.82
N TYR A 94 -7.32 -13.28 -14.22
CA TYR A 94 -6.56 -13.17 -12.96
C TYR A 94 -5.17 -12.59 -13.18
N THR A 95 -4.51 -12.91 -14.28
CA THR A 95 -3.22 -12.31 -14.60
C THR A 95 -3.35 -10.81 -14.92
N CYS A 96 -4.38 -10.40 -15.67
CA CYS A 96 -4.70 -8.99 -15.88
C CYS A 96 -5.05 -8.27 -14.57
N LEU A 97 -5.79 -8.92 -13.66
CA LEU A 97 -6.11 -8.37 -12.35
C LEU A 97 -4.84 -8.13 -11.51
N LEU A 98 -3.86 -9.04 -11.55
CA LEU A 98 -2.57 -8.86 -10.86
C LEU A 98 -1.81 -7.65 -11.42
N ILE A 99 -1.71 -7.53 -12.74
CA ILE A 99 -1.05 -6.39 -13.39
C ILE A 99 -1.76 -5.08 -13.04
N PHE A 100 -3.10 -5.07 -13.08
CA PHE A 100 -3.88 -3.93 -12.65
C PHE A 100 -3.60 -3.56 -11.19
N PHE A 101 -3.58 -4.53 -10.27
CA PHE A 101 -3.24 -4.30 -8.87
C PHE A 101 -1.85 -3.68 -8.71
N ILE A 102 -0.83 -4.19 -9.40
CA ILE A 102 0.54 -3.67 -9.33
C ILE A 102 0.59 -2.23 -9.85
N ALA A 103 0.03 -1.99 -11.04
CA ALA A 103 0.02 -0.66 -11.66
C ALA A 103 -0.76 0.35 -10.80
N PHE A 104 -1.95 -0.02 -10.33
CA PHE A 104 -2.75 0.81 -9.43
C PHE A 104 -2.00 1.10 -8.12
N SER A 105 -1.33 0.10 -7.55
CA SER A 105 -0.63 0.28 -6.29
C SER A 105 0.58 1.21 -6.42
N GLN A 106 1.38 1.04 -7.48
CA GLN A 106 2.56 1.86 -7.70
C GLN A 106 2.24 3.27 -8.20
N ILE A 107 1.26 3.42 -9.10
CA ILE A 107 0.92 4.71 -9.71
C ILE A 107 -0.02 5.53 -8.84
N ALA A 108 -0.99 4.91 -8.17
CA ALA A 108 -1.99 5.61 -7.38
C ALA A 108 -1.73 5.50 -5.88
N LEU A 109 -1.74 4.30 -5.30
CA LEU A 109 -1.72 4.13 -3.84
C LEU A 109 -0.46 4.70 -3.18
N LEU A 110 0.72 4.29 -3.64
CA LEU A 110 1.98 4.74 -3.08
C LEU A 110 2.18 6.25 -3.28
N ASN A 111 1.71 6.79 -4.40
CA ASN A 111 1.77 8.23 -4.68
C ASN A 111 0.81 9.03 -3.81
N ILE A 112 -0.42 8.54 -3.56
CA ILE A 112 -1.37 9.16 -2.61
C ILE A 112 -0.78 9.16 -1.20
N LEU A 113 -0.20 8.04 -0.76
CA LEU A 113 0.46 7.96 0.54
C LEU A 113 1.61 8.96 0.65
N THR A 114 2.49 9.00 -0.36
CA THR A 114 3.60 9.95 -0.42
C THR A 114 3.11 11.40 -0.38
N ALA A 115 2.06 11.73 -1.14
CA ALA A 115 1.47 13.07 -1.13
C ALA A 115 0.95 13.48 0.25
N ILE A 116 0.30 12.56 0.98
CA ILE A 116 -0.17 12.80 2.36
C ILE A 116 1.02 13.07 3.30
N PHE A 117 2.12 12.32 3.16
CA PHE A 117 3.34 12.56 3.95
C PHE A 117 3.94 13.93 3.67
N VAL A 118 4.07 14.29 2.40
CA VAL A 118 4.61 15.59 1.99
C VAL A 118 3.74 16.73 2.52
N GLN A 119 2.41 16.62 2.40
CA GLN A 119 1.49 17.64 2.93
C GLN A 119 1.64 17.83 4.44
N ARG A 120 1.78 16.74 5.20
CA ARG A 120 1.99 16.82 6.65
C ARG A 120 3.36 17.42 7.00
N ALA A 121 4.40 17.06 6.26
CA ALA A 121 5.74 17.62 6.44
C ALA A 121 5.76 19.13 6.18
N ILE A 122 5.11 19.59 5.10
CA ILE A 122 4.97 21.03 4.79
C ILE A 122 4.23 21.74 5.92
N LYS A 123 3.10 21.20 6.37
CA LYS A 123 2.31 21.80 7.46
C LYS A 123 3.06 21.87 8.79
N LEU A 124 3.98 20.95 9.05
CA LEU A 124 4.85 20.97 10.24
C LEU A 124 6.03 21.94 10.10
N ALA A 125 6.37 22.34 8.89
CA ALA A 125 7.43 23.30 8.59
C ALA A 125 6.92 24.75 8.45
N GLU A 126 5.60 24.95 8.35
CA GLU A 126 4.99 26.28 8.43
C GLU A 126 5.33 26.92 9.80
N PRO A 127 5.75 28.19 9.84
CA PRO A 127 6.00 28.89 11.10
C PRO A 127 4.74 28.84 11.96
N ASP A 128 4.90 28.57 13.25
CA ASP A 128 3.77 28.49 14.17
C ASP A 128 2.96 29.79 14.09
N ARG A 129 1.63 29.69 14.16
CA ARG A 129 0.75 30.87 14.03
C ARG A 129 1.08 31.95 15.06
N GLU A 130 1.58 31.55 16.23
CA GLU A 130 2.08 32.46 17.25
C GLU A 130 3.34 33.22 16.78
N THR A 131 4.27 32.55 16.09
CA THR A 131 5.45 33.20 15.52
C THR A 131 5.07 34.21 14.43
N GLN A 132 4.11 33.86 13.57
CA GLN A 132 3.60 34.79 12.54
C GLN A 132 2.88 36.00 13.16
N ALA A 133 2.04 35.77 14.18
CA ALA A 133 1.36 36.86 14.89
C ALA A 133 2.33 37.76 15.67
N MET A 134 3.40 37.19 16.23
CA MET A 134 4.45 37.95 16.89
C MET A 134 5.28 38.78 15.89
N GLU A 135 5.57 38.24 14.69
CA GLU A 135 6.23 39.00 13.63
C GLU A 135 5.35 40.16 13.12
N GLU A 136 4.05 39.93 12.90
CA GLU A 136 3.11 40.99 12.51
C GLU A 136 3.02 42.09 13.58
N GLN A 137 2.88 41.72 14.86
CA GLN A 137 2.85 42.68 15.96
C GLN A 137 4.16 43.48 16.10
N ALA A 138 5.31 42.83 15.91
CA ALA A 138 6.61 43.51 15.95
C ALA A 138 6.76 44.51 14.79
N LEU A 139 6.24 44.18 13.60
CA LEU A 139 6.22 45.08 12.45
C LEU A 139 5.29 46.28 12.68
N GLU A 140 4.09 46.06 13.24
CA GLU A 140 3.16 47.15 13.58
C GLU A 140 3.79 48.12 14.58
N ILE A 141 4.42 47.62 15.65
CA ILE A 141 5.10 48.48 16.65
C ILE A 141 6.22 49.31 16.00
N ALA A 142 7.03 48.70 15.11
CA ALA A 142 8.10 49.41 14.42
C ALA A 142 7.57 50.55 13.51
N GLN A 143 6.38 50.39 12.90
CA GLN A 143 5.75 51.47 12.12
C GLN A 143 5.24 52.64 12.97
N TYR A 144 4.96 52.43 14.25
CA TYR A 144 4.55 53.50 15.16
C TYR A 144 5.73 54.26 15.80
N GLU A 145 6.93 53.67 15.74
CA GLU A 145 8.15 54.28 16.28
C GLU A 145 8.92 55.16 15.27
N GLU A 146 8.57 55.10 13.97
CA GLU A 146 8.99 56.05 12.91
C GLU A 146 8.06 57.27 12.81
#